data_AF-A0A9D2X483-F1
#
_entry.id   AF-A0A9D2X483-F1
#
_cell.length_a   1.000
_cell.length_b   1.000
_cell.length_c   1.000
_cell.angle_alpha   90.00
_cell.angle_beta   90.00
_cell.angle_gamma   90.00
#
_symmetry.space_group_name_H-M   'P 1'
#
loop_
_entity.id
_entity.type
_entity.pdbx_description
1 polymer ?
#
loop_
_entity_poly.entity_id
_entity_poly.type
_entity_poly.pdbx_seq_one_letter_code
_entity_poly.pdbx_strand_id
1 'polypeptide(L)'
;MDNKKIDVQQAILLIQNIIANNQGDIGRLNFIIESLKNKKRLYKSDQNYIEKKINGTLSYKKLEQKNKNFDLQKQIKFLINNKQGDPGRLHYILETIKKEKNLFKTDQTYLENKLKIIKQKKVIENKQIYPEENSTYKIITQENTKRTFEEQVEIQKLKQELEISKNSNDELKEKLNDAINKISNLQKIIEDKNLEIVTKNQKIDTLRQEISKIKLVSNNPELKEITNQINSENEKISNQDILHDKIKQHKEKLNQLIKYRKEYEEKILKAKEDINKQLLSENKKIRAHDKLVEELVHSQKQLEQSKVEQEIILEQIKKEQTRLLRDMSDQQKSLDESKAEFDKTLSDPKKD
;
A
#
# COMPACT_ATOMS: atom_id res chain seq x y z
N MET A 1 14.23 12.27 30.03
CA MET A 1 15.24 12.29 28.96
C MET A 1 14.61 12.98 27.77
N ASP A 2 15.25 14.01 27.24
CA ASP A 2 14.66 14.82 26.17
C ASP A 2 14.94 14.20 24.80
N ASN A 3 13.92 13.59 24.21
CA ASN A 3 14.02 12.99 22.88
C ASN A 3 14.37 14.06 21.85
N LYS A 4 15.61 14.02 21.36
CA LYS A 4 16.15 14.97 20.38
C LYS A 4 15.25 14.97 19.13
N LYS A 5 14.72 16.14 18.77
CA LYS A 5 13.95 16.31 17.53
C LYS A 5 14.91 16.32 16.35
N ILE A 6 14.67 15.45 15.37
CA ILE A 6 15.55 15.26 14.21
C ILE A 6 14.77 15.65 12.95
N ASP A 7 15.35 16.50 12.11
CA ASP A 7 14.73 16.92 10.84
C ASP A 7 14.79 15.81 9.79
N VAL A 8 13.87 15.80 8.82
CA VAL A 8 13.72 14.73 7.82
C VAL A 8 15.02 14.49 7.02
N GLN A 9 15.78 15.54 6.70
CA GLN A 9 17.07 15.42 6.01
C GLN A 9 18.14 14.75 6.89
N GLN A 10 18.19 15.08 8.18
CA GLN A 10 19.11 14.47 9.14
C GLN A 10 18.74 13.00 9.40
N ALA A 11 17.44 12.68 9.46
CA ALA A 11 16.96 11.32 9.59
C ALA A 11 17.37 10.43 8.40
N ILE A 12 17.29 10.93 7.16
CA ILE A 12 17.76 10.20 5.98
C ILE A 12 19.25 9.85 6.08
N LEU A 13 20.11 10.82 6.47
CA LEU A 13 21.55 10.58 6.65
C LEU A 13 21.85 9.54 7.74
N LEU A 14 21.14 9.61 8.88
CA LEU A 14 21.28 8.61 9.95
C LEU A 14 20.84 7.22 9.49
N ILE A 15 19.75 7.12 8.71
CA ILE A 15 19.28 5.84 8.16
C ILE A 15 20.30 5.27 7.15
N GLN A 16 20.91 6.10 6.30
CA GLN A 16 21.97 5.66 5.39
C GLN A 16 23.18 5.10 6.16
N ASN A 17 23.55 5.71 7.29
CA ASN A 17 24.61 5.19 8.16
C ASN A 17 24.21 3.86 8.84
N ILE A 18 22.96 3.70 9.27
CA ILE A 18 22.44 2.44 9.82
C ILE A 18 22.46 1.32 8.76
N ILE A 19 22.14 1.63 7.50
CA ILE A 19 22.25 0.68 6.37
C ILE A 19 23.71 0.31 6.12
N ALA A 20 24.62 1.29 6.05
CA ALA A 20 26.05 1.04 5.79
C ALA A 20 26.71 0.13 6.85
N ASN A 21 26.27 0.21 8.10
CA ASN A 21 26.73 -0.66 9.18
C ASN A 21 25.93 -1.98 9.33
N ASN A 22 24.99 -2.27 8.41
CA ASN A 22 24.06 -3.42 8.47
C ASN A 22 23.23 -3.52 9.76
N GLN A 23 22.95 -2.40 10.44
CA GLN A 23 22.31 -2.37 11.77
C GLN A 23 20.77 -2.33 11.71
N GLY A 24 20.13 -2.96 10.73
CA GLY A 24 18.67 -3.04 10.64
C GLY A 24 18.13 -3.80 9.43
N ASP A 25 16.82 -3.72 9.24
CA ASP A 25 16.11 -4.27 8.09
C ASP A 25 16.35 -3.35 6.88
N ILE A 26 17.29 -3.73 6.00
CA ILE A 26 17.74 -2.91 4.88
C ILE A 26 16.58 -2.61 3.90
N GLY A 27 15.68 -3.56 3.67
CA GLY A 27 14.52 -3.37 2.78
C GLY A 27 13.57 -2.31 3.35
N ARG A 28 13.24 -2.41 4.64
CA ARG A 28 12.39 -1.46 5.34
C ARG A 28 13.05 -0.08 5.48
N LEU A 29 14.34 0.00 5.80
CA LEU A 29 15.07 1.26 5.89
C LEU A 29 15.12 1.98 4.52
N ASN A 30 15.28 1.25 3.42
CA ASN A 30 15.18 1.82 2.07
C ASN A 30 13.78 2.35 1.73
N PHE A 31 12.71 1.58 2.00
CA PHE A 31 11.32 2.03 1.82
C PHE A 31 11.00 3.30 2.62
N ILE A 32 11.58 3.42 3.82
CA ILE A 32 11.45 4.60 4.68
C ILE A 32 12.23 5.79 4.10
N ILE A 33 13.48 5.61 3.64
CA ILE A 33 14.23 6.66 2.91
C ILE A 33 13.41 7.16 1.72
N GLU A 34 12.83 6.26 0.92
CA GLU A 34 12.02 6.61 -0.24
C GLU A 34 10.76 7.40 0.16
N SER A 35 10.06 6.95 1.21
CA SER A 35 8.88 7.64 1.75
C SER A 35 9.21 9.05 2.26
N LEU A 36 10.35 9.23 2.93
CA LEU A 36 10.82 10.52 3.42
C LEU A 36 11.29 11.45 2.29
N LYS A 37 12.02 10.93 1.29
CA LYS A 37 12.37 11.68 0.06
C LYS A 37 11.12 12.17 -0.68
N ASN A 38 10.10 11.32 -0.77
CA ASN A 38 8.80 11.63 -1.35
C ASN A 38 7.90 12.53 -0.45
N LYS A 39 8.43 13.06 0.67
CA LYS A 39 7.74 13.94 1.64
C LYS A 39 6.44 13.33 2.22
N LYS A 40 6.30 12.00 2.18
CA LYS A 40 5.16 11.28 2.78
C LYS A 40 5.38 11.16 4.29
N ARG A 41 4.28 11.13 5.07
CA ARG A 41 4.35 10.69 6.47
C ARG A 41 4.55 9.18 6.51
N LEU A 42 5.43 8.72 7.39
CA LEU A 42 5.62 7.30 7.68
C LEU A 42 4.40 6.71 8.39
N TYR A 43 4.17 5.41 8.24
CA TYR A 43 3.23 4.67 9.08
C TYR A 43 3.73 4.62 10.53
N LYS A 44 2.82 4.49 11.50
CA LYS A 44 3.16 4.43 12.94
C LYS A 44 4.18 3.34 13.26
N SER A 45 4.09 2.20 12.57
CA SER A 45 5.04 1.08 12.65
C SER A 45 6.47 1.51 12.27
N ASP A 46 6.62 2.28 11.20
CA ASP A 46 7.89 2.70 10.61
C ASP A 46 8.47 3.91 11.33
N GLN A 47 7.63 4.85 11.75
CA GLN A 47 8.01 5.93 12.64
C GLN A 47 8.56 5.37 13.96
N ASN A 48 7.83 4.48 14.64
CA ASN A 48 8.31 3.84 15.87
C ASN A 48 9.59 3.01 15.68
N TYR A 49 9.81 2.47 14.47
CA TYR A 49 11.02 1.72 14.14
C TYR A 49 12.24 2.65 13.99
N ILE A 50 12.09 3.74 13.24
CA ILE A 50 13.15 4.75 13.08
C ILE A 50 13.45 5.48 14.38
N GLU A 51 12.44 5.97 15.10
CA GLU A 51 12.65 6.78 16.30
C GLU A 51 13.40 6.01 17.40
N LYS A 52 13.18 4.68 17.50
CA LYS A 52 14.00 3.78 18.32
C LYS A 52 15.42 3.57 17.80
N LYS A 53 15.63 3.58 16.48
CA LYS A 53 16.94 3.36 15.84
C LYS A 53 17.83 4.61 15.79
N ILE A 54 17.25 5.81 15.71
CA ILE A 54 17.98 7.09 15.74
C ILE A 54 17.97 7.77 17.13
N ASN A 55 17.33 7.14 18.12
CA ASN A 55 17.15 7.63 19.49
C ASN A 55 16.66 9.09 19.56
N GLY A 56 15.59 9.39 18.82
CA GLY A 56 15.06 10.74 18.67
C GLY A 56 13.76 10.77 17.86
N THR A 57 12.97 11.83 18.02
CA THR A 57 11.63 11.95 17.42
C THR A 57 11.69 12.68 16.09
N LEU A 58 11.01 12.15 15.07
CA LEU A 58 11.06 12.67 13.71
C LEU A 58 10.20 13.94 13.57
N SER A 59 10.83 15.06 13.20
CA SER A 59 10.16 16.34 13.06
C SER A 59 9.90 16.67 11.59
N TYR A 60 8.65 16.49 11.16
CA TYR A 60 8.18 16.99 9.88
C TYR A 60 7.98 18.51 9.95
N LYS A 61 8.83 19.30 9.27
CA LYS A 61 8.62 20.74 9.07
C LYS A 61 7.21 20.97 8.49
N LYS A 62 6.35 21.70 9.22
CA LYS A 62 5.00 22.06 8.75
C LYS A 62 5.12 22.94 7.50
N LEU A 63 4.61 22.47 6.36
CA LEU A 63 4.14 23.40 5.34
C LEU A 63 2.80 23.98 5.79
N GLU A 64 2.69 25.30 5.79
CA GLU A 64 1.40 25.97 5.93
C GLU A 64 0.59 25.82 4.65
N GLN A 65 -0.27 24.80 4.60
CA GLN A 65 -1.31 24.73 3.57
C GLN A 65 -2.35 25.81 3.88
N LYS A 66 -2.46 26.84 3.03
CA LYS A 66 -3.57 27.80 3.06
C LYS A 66 -4.90 27.05 2.88
N ASN A 67 -5.56 26.80 3.99
CA ASN A 67 -6.56 25.75 4.09
C ASN A 67 -7.92 26.22 3.53
N LYS A 68 -8.25 25.82 2.30
CA LYS A 68 -9.50 26.19 1.60
C LYS A 68 -10.75 25.90 2.44
N ASN A 69 -10.71 24.89 3.31
CA ASN A 69 -11.82 24.54 4.20
C ASN A 69 -12.10 25.62 5.26
N PHE A 70 -11.12 26.44 5.66
CA PHE A 70 -11.31 27.46 6.70
C PHE A 70 -12.19 28.63 6.23
N ASP A 71 -12.07 29.03 4.96
CA ASP A 71 -12.94 30.05 4.36
C ASP A 71 -14.36 29.52 4.15
N LEU A 72 -14.49 28.29 3.62
CA LEU A 72 -15.79 27.63 3.45
C LEU A 72 -16.57 27.50 4.77
N GLN A 73 -15.89 27.15 5.87
CA GLN A 73 -16.49 27.11 7.21
C GLN A 73 -16.97 28.49 7.70
N LYS A 74 -16.29 29.60 7.36
CA LYS A 74 -16.77 30.96 7.67
C LYS A 74 -18.02 31.30 6.86
N GLN A 75 -18.05 30.97 5.58
CA GLN A 75 -19.18 31.23 4.69
C GLN A 75 -20.43 30.44 5.10
N ILE A 76 -20.29 29.20 5.57
CA ILE A 76 -21.41 28.41 6.11
C ILE A 76 -21.92 28.99 7.45
N LYS A 77 -21.04 29.45 8.34
CA LYS A 77 -21.45 30.16 9.56
C LYS A 77 -22.23 31.45 9.23
N PHE A 78 -21.82 32.19 8.19
CA PHE A 78 -22.57 33.35 7.71
C PHE A 78 -23.97 32.98 7.20
N LEU A 79 -24.12 31.87 6.46
CA LEU A 79 -25.43 31.36 6.04
C LEU A 79 -26.35 31.01 7.22
N ILE A 80 -25.81 30.34 8.24
CA ILE A 80 -26.54 29.98 9.47
C ILE A 80 -26.99 31.24 10.23
N ASN A 81 -26.06 32.17 10.50
CA ASN A 81 -26.34 33.36 11.30
C ASN A 81 -27.40 34.27 10.64
N ASN A 82 -27.40 34.39 9.31
CA ASN A 82 -28.38 35.19 8.58
C ASN A 82 -29.68 34.42 8.24
N LYS A 83 -29.86 33.17 8.72
CA LYS A 83 -30.98 32.28 8.38
C LYS A 83 -31.18 32.05 6.86
N GLN A 84 -30.11 32.13 6.07
CA GLN A 84 -30.16 32.08 4.59
C GLN A 84 -30.09 30.65 4.03
N GLY A 85 -30.79 29.72 4.68
CA GLY A 85 -30.88 28.31 4.28
C GLY A 85 -31.61 27.48 5.33
N ASP A 86 -31.55 26.16 5.16
CA ASP A 86 -32.07 25.19 6.12
C ASP A 86 -31.07 25.06 7.28
N PRO A 87 -31.46 25.33 8.54
CA PRO A 87 -30.52 25.30 9.66
C PRO A 87 -29.92 23.92 9.91
N GLY A 88 -30.73 22.85 9.85
CA GLY A 88 -30.26 21.48 10.13
C GLY A 88 -29.25 21.00 9.10
N ARG A 89 -29.56 21.22 7.81
CA ARG A 89 -28.71 20.89 6.68
C ARG A 89 -27.41 21.69 6.67
N LEU A 90 -27.45 22.98 6.98
CA LEU A 90 -26.24 23.80 7.08
C LEU A 90 -25.34 23.37 8.25
N HIS A 91 -25.91 22.97 9.40
CA HIS A 91 -25.14 22.39 10.51
C HIS A 91 -24.54 21.02 10.12
N TYR A 92 -25.30 20.15 9.44
CA TYR A 92 -24.81 18.87 8.94
C TYR A 92 -23.64 19.03 7.96
N ILE A 93 -23.74 19.97 7.01
CA ILE A 93 -22.68 20.33 6.07
C ILE A 93 -21.44 20.83 6.83
N LEU A 94 -21.62 21.73 7.80
CA LEU A 94 -20.53 22.27 8.62
C LEU A 94 -19.81 21.16 9.42
N GLU A 95 -20.54 20.26 10.06
CA GLU A 95 -20.00 19.12 10.80
C GLU A 95 -19.29 18.11 9.89
N THR A 96 -19.81 17.89 8.67
CA THR A 96 -19.20 16.98 7.69
C THR A 96 -17.87 17.51 7.18
N ILE A 97 -17.77 18.83 6.93
CA ILE A 97 -16.51 19.51 6.57
C ILE A 97 -15.52 19.51 7.75
N LYS A 98 -15.96 19.75 8.99
CA LYS A 98 -15.08 19.64 10.19
C LYS A 98 -14.47 18.25 10.35
N LYS A 99 -15.19 17.21 9.93
CA LYS A 99 -14.78 15.79 10.02
C LYS A 99 -14.03 15.31 8.77
N GLU A 100 -13.61 16.24 7.91
CA GLU A 100 -12.87 16.00 6.65
C GLU A 100 -13.53 14.98 5.72
N LYS A 101 -14.87 14.86 5.78
CA LYS A 101 -15.66 13.97 4.94
C LYS A 101 -16.14 14.67 3.67
N ASN A 102 -16.18 13.93 2.57
CA ASN A 102 -16.76 14.40 1.31
C ASN A 102 -18.27 14.65 1.47
N LEU A 103 -18.73 15.85 1.09
CA LEU A 103 -20.15 16.18 1.01
C LEU A 103 -20.83 15.41 -0.14
N PHE A 104 -22.12 15.10 0.02
CA PHE A 104 -22.94 14.59 -1.08
C PHE A 104 -23.11 15.66 -2.18
N LYS A 105 -23.24 15.23 -3.44
CA LYS A 105 -23.45 16.13 -4.60
C LYS A 105 -24.64 17.07 -4.39
N THR A 106 -25.71 16.57 -3.76
CA THR A 106 -26.91 17.34 -3.40
C THR A 106 -26.62 18.48 -2.43
N ASP A 107 -25.66 18.33 -1.51
CA ASP A 107 -25.25 19.34 -0.53
C ASP A 107 -24.25 20.33 -1.12
N GLN A 108 -23.39 19.87 -2.03
CA GLN A 108 -22.48 20.72 -2.81
C GLN A 108 -23.28 21.73 -3.66
N THR A 109 -24.20 21.24 -4.50
CA THR A 109 -25.08 22.09 -5.32
C THR A 109 -25.96 23.02 -4.47
N TYR A 110 -26.43 22.55 -3.31
CA TYR A 110 -27.19 23.37 -2.36
C TYR A 110 -26.37 24.55 -1.85
N LEU A 111 -25.14 24.29 -1.37
CA LEU A 111 -24.24 25.31 -0.83
C LEU A 111 -23.84 26.32 -1.92
N GLU A 112 -23.47 25.85 -3.10
CA GLU A 112 -23.15 26.73 -4.24
C GLU A 112 -24.30 27.69 -4.59
N ASN A 113 -25.53 27.18 -4.66
CA ASN A 113 -26.68 28.00 -5.04
C ASN A 113 -27.01 29.05 -3.98
N LYS A 114 -26.88 28.73 -2.68
CA LYS A 114 -27.04 29.74 -1.62
C LYS A 114 -25.94 30.81 -1.65
N LEU A 115 -24.68 30.42 -1.92
CA LEU A 115 -23.56 31.37 -2.05
C LEU A 115 -23.65 32.22 -3.33
N LYS A 116 -24.27 31.73 -4.40
CA LYS A 116 -24.58 32.51 -5.62
C LYS A 116 -25.64 33.59 -5.36
N ILE A 117 -26.74 33.26 -4.68
CA ILE A 117 -27.84 34.19 -4.37
C ILE A 117 -27.36 35.41 -3.55
N ILE A 118 -26.46 35.19 -2.58
CA ILE A 118 -25.89 36.26 -1.74
C ILE A 118 -25.12 37.30 -2.57
N LYS A 119 -24.47 36.88 -3.67
CA LYS A 119 -23.74 37.79 -4.57
C LYS A 119 -24.65 38.64 -5.46
N GLN A 120 -25.95 38.30 -5.55
CA GLN A 120 -26.92 38.96 -6.44
C GLN A 120 -27.91 39.87 -5.69
N LYS A 121 -28.26 39.57 -4.43
CA LYS A 121 -29.23 40.34 -3.62
C LYS A 121 -28.72 41.70 -3.09
N LYS A 122 -28.06 42.51 -3.93
CA LYS A 122 -27.49 43.81 -3.54
C LYS A 122 -28.07 45.03 -4.28
N VAL A 123 -29.17 44.88 -5.01
CA VAL A 123 -29.78 45.92 -5.84
C VAL A 123 -31.33 45.79 -5.86
N ILE A 124 -32.01 46.94 -6.06
CA ILE A 124 -33.45 47.15 -6.34
C ILE A 124 -34.42 47.04 -5.15
N GLU A 125 -35.04 48.17 -4.78
CA GLU A 125 -36.36 48.28 -4.13
C GLU A 125 -36.88 49.75 -4.21
N ASN A 126 -38.11 50.02 -4.71
CA ASN A 126 -38.98 51.18 -4.31
C ASN A 126 -40.31 51.42 -5.12
N LYS A 127 -41.30 52.00 -4.41
CA LYS A 127 -42.47 52.84 -4.83
C LYS A 127 -43.81 52.23 -5.34
N GLN A 128 -44.89 53.05 -5.18
CA GLN A 128 -46.35 52.79 -5.25
C GLN A 128 -47.10 54.01 -5.86
N ILE A 129 -48.44 53.97 -6.06
CA ILE A 129 -49.47 55.05 -5.83
C ILE A 129 -50.92 54.60 -6.25
N TYR A 130 -51.98 55.30 -5.81
CA TYR A 130 -53.44 55.06 -5.99
C TYR A 130 -54.19 56.18 -6.79
N PRO A 131 -55.43 55.97 -7.32
CA PRO A 131 -56.32 56.98 -7.95
C PRO A 131 -57.75 57.12 -7.33
N GLU A 132 -58.59 58.08 -7.78
CA GLU A 132 -60.06 58.20 -7.47
C GLU A 132 -60.87 59.03 -8.53
N GLU A 133 -62.18 59.35 -8.33
CA GLU A 133 -63.21 59.42 -9.41
C GLU A 133 -64.23 60.63 -9.49
N ASN A 134 -64.96 60.69 -10.63
CA ASN A 134 -66.44 60.86 -10.86
C ASN A 134 -67.33 62.15 -10.58
N SER A 135 -67.79 62.78 -11.68
CA SER A 135 -69.21 62.87 -12.18
C SER A 135 -70.27 63.97 -11.80
N THR A 136 -71.07 64.35 -12.83
CA THR A 136 -72.55 64.62 -12.93
C THR A 136 -73.26 65.88 -12.32
N TYR A 137 -74.25 66.43 -13.09
CA TYR A 137 -75.35 67.35 -12.67
C TYR A 137 -76.70 67.01 -13.38
N LYS A 138 -77.85 67.58 -12.95
CA LYS A 138 -79.22 67.16 -13.35
C LYS A 138 -80.31 68.25 -13.09
N ILE A 139 -81.52 68.09 -13.68
CA ILE A 139 -82.85 68.71 -13.32
C ILE A 139 -83.06 70.20 -13.77
N ILE A 140 -84.16 70.75 -14.36
CA ILE A 140 -85.63 70.45 -14.56
C ILE A 140 -86.54 71.12 -13.47
N THR A 141 -87.75 71.71 -13.64
CA THR A 141 -88.79 71.95 -14.69
C THR A 141 -89.36 73.38 -14.54
N GLN A 142 -90.25 73.88 -15.44
CA GLN A 142 -91.61 74.45 -15.14
C GLN A 142 -92.31 75.05 -16.39
N GLU A 143 -93.62 75.38 -16.30
CA GLU A 143 -94.57 75.21 -17.42
C GLU A 143 -95.49 76.40 -17.83
N ASN A 144 -96.06 76.28 -19.04
CA ASN A 144 -97.46 76.53 -19.40
C ASN A 144 -98.00 77.97 -19.44
N THR A 145 -97.79 78.67 -20.57
CA THR A 145 -98.71 79.73 -21.06
C THR A 145 -98.84 79.81 -22.59
N LYS A 146 -98.35 78.82 -23.36
CA LYS A 146 -98.22 78.90 -24.83
C LYS A 146 -98.69 77.63 -25.56
N ARG A 147 -99.53 76.79 -24.92
CA ARG A 147 -99.85 75.39 -25.32
C ARG A 147 -99.94 75.11 -26.83
N THR A 148 -100.66 75.88 -27.65
CA THR A 148 -100.75 75.61 -29.11
C THR A 148 -99.50 75.95 -29.95
N PHE A 149 -98.52 76.67 -29.40
CA PHE A 149 -97.22 76.92 -30.02
C PHE A 149 -96.10 76.11 -29.31
N GLU A 150 -96.22 75.93 -27.99
CA GLU A 150 -95.38 75.00 -27.22
C GLU A 150 -95.52 73.57 -27.73
N GLU A 151 -96.74 73.04 -27.91
CA GLU A 151 -96.98 71.71 -28.50
C GLU A 151 -96.36 71.57 -29.89
N GLN A 152 -96.37 72.61 -30.74
CA GLN A 152 -95.78 72.53 -32.08
C GLN A 152 -94.24 72.55 -32.03
N VAL A 153 -93.64 73.36 -31.16
CA VAL A 153 -92.18 73.38 -30.93
C VAL A 153 -91.71 72.10 -30.24
N GLU A 154 -92.50 71.54 -29.34
CA GLU A 154 -92.23 70.28 -28.65
C GLU A 154 -92.39 69.09 -29.59
N ILE A 155 -93.42 69.06 -30.45
CA ILE A 155 -93.54 68.08 -31.55
C ILE A 155 -92.38 68.21 -32.55
N GLN A 156 -91.87 69.42 -32.82
CA GLN A 156 -90.67 69.58 -33.65
C GLN A 156 -89.40 69.05 -32.95
N LYS A 157 -89.20 69.35 -31.66
CA LYS A 157 -88.09 68.79 -30.87
C LYS A 157 -88.16 67.27 -30.80
N LEU A 158 -89.32 66.71 -30.46
CA LEU A 158 -89.55 65.27 -30.39
C LEU A 158 -89.34 64.60 -31.76
N LYS A 159 -89.70 65.25 -32.88
CA LYS A 159 -89.34 64.75 -34.22
C LYS A 159 -87.83 64.80 -34.47
N GLN A 160 -87.15 65.85 -34.05
CA GLN A 160 -85.69 65.98 -34.20
C GLN A 160 -84.93 64.97 -33.32
N GLU A 161 -85.37 64.77 -32.09
CA GLU A 161 -84.87 63.73 -31.17
C GLU A 161 -85.16 62.32 -31.68
N LEU A 162 -86.34 62.08 -32.28
CA LEU A 162 -86.66 60.83 -32.94
C LEU A 162 -85.72 60.57 -34.13
N GLU A 163 -85.40 61.59 -34.93
CA GLU A 163 -84.48 61.47 -36.07
C GLU A 163 -83.04 61.21 -35.61
N ILE A 164 -82.57 61.91 -34.57
CA ILE A 164 -81.28 61.66 -33.91
C ILE A 164 -81.24 60.23 -33.33
N SER A 165 -82.34 59.77 -32.72
CA SER A 165 -82.48 58.43 -32.16
C SER A 165 -82.50 57.33 -33.23
N LYS A 166 -83.12 57.57 -34.39
CA LYS A 166 -83.03 56.67 -35.57
C LYS A 166 -81.59 56.57 -36.06
N ASN A 167 -80.95 57.72 -36.33
CA ASN A 167 -79.58 57.75 -36.86
C ASN A 167 -78.58 57.07 -35.88
N SER A 168 -78.73 57.30 -34.58
CA SER A 168 -77.97 56.60 -33.53
C SER A 168 -78.27 55.10 -33.48
N ASN A 169 -79.53 54.68 -33.66
CA ASN A 169 -79.88 53.26 -33.79
C ASN A 169 -79.28 52.61 -35.03
N ASP A 170 -79.22 53.30 -36.17
CA ASP A 170 -78.64 52.76 -37.40
C ASP A 170 -77.11 52.66 -37.32
N GLU A 171 -76.44 53.64 -36.69
CA GLU A 171 -75.01 53.56 -36.35
C GLU A 171 -74.73 52.41 -35.35
N LEU A 172 -75.64 52.15 -34.41
CA LEU A 172 -75.56 51.00 -33.49
C LEU A 172 -75.78 49.65 -34.19
N LYS A 173 -76.68 49.58 -35.19
CA LYS A 173 -76.86 48.37 -36.03
C LYS A 173 -75.62 48.09 -36.87
N GLU A 174 -74.99 49.12 -37.43
CA GLU A 174 -73.74 48.98 -38.19
C GLU A 174 -72.63 48.44 -37.29
N LYS A 175 -72.41 49.06 -36.12
CA LYS A 175 -71.45 48.58 -35.10
C LYS A 175 -71.74 47.16 -34.61
N LEU A 176 -73.02 46.77 -34.51
CA LEU A 176 -73.44 45.42 -34.13
C LEU A 176 -73.12 44.39 -35.22
N ASN A 177 -73.44 44.68 -36.48
CA ASN A 177 -73.07 43.83 -37.62
C ASN A 177 -71.55 43.67 -37.72
N ASP A 178 -70.81 44.76 -37.52
CA ASP A 178 -69.36 44.77 -37.53
C ASP A 178 -68.74 43.95 -36.37
N ALA A 179 -69.39 43.95 -35.21
CA ALA A 179 -69.05 43.06 -34.09
C ALA A 179 -69.38 41.59 -34.38
N ILE A 180 -70.53 41.28 -34.99
CA ILE A 180 -70.92 39.92 -35.40
C ILE A 180 -69.91 39.34 -36.41
N ASN A 181 -69.50 40.13 -37.40
CA ASN A 181 -68.47 39.75 -38.37
C ASN A 181 -67.12 39.46 -37.69
N LYS A 182 -66.73 40.25 -36.68
CA LYS A 182 -65.51 40.01 -35.87
C LYS A 182 -65.62 38.74 -35.04
N ILE A 183 -66.78 38.47 -34.43
CA ILE A 183 -67.05 37.23 -33.67
C ILE A 183 -66.95 36.00 -34.58
N SER A 184 -67.55 36.03 -35.77
CA SER A 184 -67.51 34.91 -36.73
C SER A 184 -66.08 34.59 -37.19
N ASN A 185 -65.27 35.62 -37.48
CA ASN A 185 -63.86 35.45 -37.80
C ASN A 185 -63.05 34.84 -36.64
N LEU A 186 -63.31 35.28 -35.40
CA LEU A 186 -62.66 34.73 -34.21
C LEU A 186 -63.07 33.27 -33.93
N GLN A 187 -64.33 32.91 -34.14
CA GLN A 187 -64.81 31.53 -34.03
C GLN A 187 -64.05 30.59 -34.97
N LYS A 188 -63.91 30.97 -36.25
CA LYS A 188 -63.14 30.20 -37.24
C LYS A 188 -61.68 30.01 -36.84
N ILE A 189 -61.02 31.07 -36.34
CA ILE A 189 -59.64 31.01 -35.84
C ILE A 189 -59.52 30.04 -34.64
N ILE A 190 -60.53 29.98 -33.77
CA ILE A 190 -60.56 29.04 -32.63
C ILE A 190 -60.72 27.60 -33.11
N GLU A 191 -61.57 27.33 -34.12
CA GLU A 191 -61.73 26.00 -34.72
C GLU A 191 -60.43 25.49 -35.37
N ASP A 192 -59.78 26.32 -36.20
CA ASP A 192 -58.49 26.01 -36.82
C ASP A 192 -57.42 25.68 -35.76
N LYS A 193 -57.38 26.44 -34.65
CA LYS A 193 -56.42 26.22 -33.55
C LYS A 193 -56.73 24.97 -32.74
N ASN A 194 -58.00 24.63 -32.53
CA ASN A 194 -58.37 23.37 -31.88
C ASN A 194 -57.94 22.15 -32.72
N LEU A 195 -58.08 22.22 -34.04
CA LEU A 195 -57.61 21.17 -34.95
C LEU A 195 -56.07 20.99 -34.89
N GLU A 196 -55.34 22.10 -34.81
CA GLU A 196 -53.88 22.11 -34.62
C GLU A 196 -53.45 21.50 -33.28
N ILE A 197 -54.23 21.70 -32.21
CA ILE A 197 -53.97 21.11 -30.88
C ILE A 197 -54.24 19.60 -30.89
N VAL A 198 -55.35 19.14 -31.49
CA VAL A 198 -55.68 17.70 -31.56
C VAL A 198 -54.60 16.91 -32.30
N THR A 199 -54.16 17.40 -33.46
CA THR A 199 -53.10 16.75 -34.27
C THR A 199 -51.74 16.76 -33.56
N LYS A 200 -51.40 17.82 -32.82
CA LYS A 200 -50.20 17.87 -31.96
C LYS A 200 -50.26 16.87 -30.80
N ASN A 201 -51.42 16.73 -30.14
CA ASN A 201 -51.58 15.78 -29.04
C ASN A 201 -51.45 14.32 -29.51
N GLN A 202 -52.07 13.96 -30.64
CA GLN A 202 -51.89 12.64 -31.25
C GLN A 202 -50.40 12.31 -31.50
N LYS A 203 -49.62 13.28 -32.00
CA LYS A 203 -48.17 13.11 -32.23
C LYS A 203 -47.35 13.06 -30.94
N ILE A 204 -47.82 13.67 -29.85
CA ILE A 204 -47.20 13.52 -28.52
C ILE A 204 -47.44 12.10 -27.98
N ASP A 205 -48.62 11.53 -28.18
CA ASP A 205 -48.94 10.20 -27.69
C ASP A 205 -48.26 9.06 -28.49
N THR A 206 -48.04 9.21 -29.80
CA THR A 206 -47.17 8.27 -30.54
C THR A 206 -45.72 8.33 -30.06
N LEU A 207 -45.16 9.53 -29.88
CA LEU A 207 -43.80 9.70 -29.31
C LEU A 207 -43.69 9.14 -27.89
N ARG A 208 -44.74 9.24 -27.06
CA ARG A 208 -44.78 8.60 -25.72
C ARG A 208 -44.76 7.06 -25.82
N GLN A 209 -45.44 6.47 -26.81
CA GLN A 209 -45.41 5.02 -27.07
C GLN A 209 -44.05 4.56 -27.63
N GLU A 210 -43.35 5.39 -28.39
CA GLU A 210 -41.99 5.10 -28.85
C GLU A 210 -40.98 5.18 -27.69
N ILE A 211 -41.07 6.22 -26.86
CA ILE A 211 -40.25 6.39 -25.66
C ILE A 211 -40.51 5.29 -24.62
N SER A 212 -41.74 4.75 -24.53
CA SER A 212 -42.01 3.61 -23.65
C SER A 212 -41.38 2.31 -24.15
N LYS A 213 -41.33 2.07 -25.47
CA LYS A 213 -40.61 0.94 -26.09
C LYS A 213 -39.08 1.04 -25.89
N ILE A 214 -38.52 2.25 -25.83
CA ILE A 214 -37.09 2.49 -25.57
C ILE A 214 -36.71 2.17 -24.11
N LYS A 215 -37.67 2.14 -23.16
CA LYS A 215 -37.42 1.73 -21.78
C LYS A 215 -37.39 0.19 -21.66
N LEU A 216 -36.18 -0.39 -21.72
CA LEU A 216 -35.71 -1.38 -20.72
C LEU A 216 -34.21 -1.77 -20.81
N VAL A 217 -33.34 -0.87 -21.25
CA VAL A 217 -31.87 -1.10 -21.31
C VAL A 217 -31.27 -1.54 -19.95
N SER A 218 -31.91 -1.20 -18.82
CA SER A 218 -31.50 -1.64 -17.48
C SER A 218 -31.63 -3.15 -17.21
N ASN A 219 -32.42 -3.88 -18.02
CA ASN A 219 -32.70 -5.30 -17.80
C ASN A 219 -32.25 -6.18 -18.98
N ASN A 220 -31.30 -5.73 -19.80
CA ASN A 220 -30.74 -6.59 -20.85
C ASN A 220 -30.06 -7.83 -20.18
N PRO A 221 -30.51 -9.06 -20.47
CA PRO A 221 -29.90 -10.26 -19.90
C PRO A 221 -28.41 -10.40 -20.29
N GLU A 222 -28.01 -9.94 -21.47
CA GLU A 222 -26.62 -9.98 -21.95
C GLU A 222 -25.70 -9.17 -21.02
N LEU A 223 -26.12 -7.97 -20.60
CA LEU A 223 -25.36 -7.14 -19.67
C LEU A 223 -25.23 -7.81 -18.29
N LYS A 224 -26.25 -8.54 -17.85
CA LYS A 224 -26.22 -9.30 -16.60
C LYS A 224 -25.28 -10.52 -16.71
N GLU A 225 -25.28 -11.21 -17.84
CA GLU A 225 -24.38 -12.33 -18.12
C GLU A 225 -22.92 -11.86 -18.21
N ILE A 226 -22.64 -10.79 -18.97
CA ILE A 226 -21.32 -10.15 -19.03
C ILE A 226 -20.85 -9.72 -17.62
N THR A 227 -21.74 -9.16 -16.80
CA THR A 227 -21.41 -8.80 -15.40
C THR A 227 -21.03 -10.03 -14.57
N ASN A 228 -21.75 -11.14 -14.71
CA ASN A 228 -21.41 -12.40 -14.03
C ASN A 228 -20.08 -12.98 -14.52
N GLN A 229 -19.82 -12.95 -15.83
CA GLN A 229 -18.54 -13.39 -16.42
C GLN A 229 -17.38 -12.55 -15.88
N ILE A 230 -17.49 -11.22 -15.89
CA ILE A 230 -16.50 -10.28 -15.33
C ILE A 230 -16.21 -10.59 -13.86
N ASN A 231 -17.24 -10.85 -13.05
CA ASN A 231 -17.05 -11.23 -11.65
C ASN A 231 -16.29 -12.56 -11.51
N SER A 232 -16.61 -13.56 -12.33
CA SER A 232 -15.90 -14.86 -12.31
C SER A 232 -14.43 -14.76 -12.76
N GLU A 233 -14.11 -13.86 -13.69
CA GLU A 233 -12.71 -13.58 -14.09
C GLU A 233 -11.96 -12.78 -13.03
N ASN A 234 -12.59 -11.80 -12.37
CA ASN A 234 -11.99 -11.10 -11.24
C ASN A 234 -11.66 -12.05 -10.07
N GLU A 235 -12.50 -13.05 -9.80
CA GLU A 235 -12.21 -14.11 -8.83
C GLU A 235 -11.03 -15.00 -9.27
N LYS A 236 -10.94 -15.37 -10.56
CA LYS A 236 -9.79 -16.12 -11.09
C LYS A 236 -8.49 -15.32 -10.98
N ILE A 237 -8.50 -14.03 -11.33
CA ILE A 237 -7.35 -13.13 -11.22
C ILE A 237 -6.88 -13.01 -9.77
N SER A 238 -7.80 -12.78 -8.82
CA SER A 238 -7.50 -12.74 -7.38
C SER A 238 -6.85 -14.03 -6.87
N ASN A 239 -7.33 -15.19 -7.35
CA ASN A 239 -6.70 -16.48 -7.04
C ASN A 239 -5.31 -16.65 -7.69
N GLN A 240 -5.08 -16.10 -8.89
CA GLN A 240 -3.77 -16.09 -9.55
C GLN A 240 -2.76 -15.19 -8.81
N ASP A 241 -3.18 -14.03 -8.29
CA ASP A 241 -2.33 -13.15 -7.47
C ASP A 241 -1.89 -13.87 -6.17
N ILE A 242 -2.82 -14.55 -5.49
CA ILE A 242 -2.53 -15.37 -4.31
C ILE A 242 -1.56 -16.52 -4.65
N LEU A 243 -1.67 -17.12 -5.84
CA LEU A 243 -0.74 -18.14 -6.31
C LEU A 243 0.64 -17.55 -6.61
N HIS A 244 0.69 -16.37 -7.24
CA HIS A 244 1.93 -15.66 -7.59
C HIS A 244 2.74 -15.30 -6.34
N ASP A 245 2.11 -14.73 -5.30
CA ASP A 245 2.80 -14.41 -4.05
C ASP A 245 3.29 -15.67 -3.30
N LYS A 246 2.55 -16.79 -3.37
CA LYS A 246 3.05 -18.10 -2.86
C LYS A 246 4.28 -18.57 -3.64
N ILE A 247 4.26 -18.52 -4.98
CA ILE A 247 5.39 -18.88 -5.85
C ILE A 247 6.62 -17.99 -5.53
N LYS A 248 6.42 -16.69 -5.33
CA LYS A 248 7.44 -15.72 -4.96
C LYS A 248 8.08 -16.03 -3.59
N GLN A 249 7.26 -16.31 -2.57
CA GLN A 249 7.75 -16.77 -1.25
C GLN A 249 8.51 -18.10 -1.34
N HIS A 250 8.05 -19.04 -2.17
CA HIS A 250 8.72 -20.32 -2.37
C HIS A 250 10.07 -20.15 -3.08
N LYS A 251 10.16 -19.26 -4.08
CA LYS A 251 11.40 -18.91 -4.78
C LYS A 251 12.41 -18.24 -3.85
N GLU A 252 11.95 -17.39 -2.93
CA GLU A 252 12.82 -16.78 -1.92
C GLU A 252 13.38 -17.82 -0.92
N LYS A 253 12.52 -18.69 -0.38
CA LYS A 253 12.95 -19.82 0.48
C LYS A 253 13.95 -20.73 -0.23
N LEU A 254 13.71 -21.04 -1.51
CA LEU A 254 14.63 -21.85 -2.33
C LEU A 254 15.99 -21.17 -2.50
N ASN A 255 16.03 -19.86 -2.77
CA ASN A 255 17.28 -19.10 -2.87
C ASN A 255 18.06 -19.11 -1.55
N GLN A 256 17.38 -18.99 -0.40
CA GLN A 256 18.00 -19.09 0.93
C GLN A 256 18.60 -20.49 1.16
N LEU A 257 17.86 -21.56 0.82
CA LEU A 257 18.36 -22.95 0.91
C LEU A 257 19.56 -23.20 0.00
N ILE A 258 19.57 -22.65 -1.23
CA ILE A 258 20.71 -22.73 -2.15
C ILE A 258 21.93 -22.01 -1.57
N LYS A 259 21.75 -20.84 -0.92
CA LYS A 259 22.85 -20.13 -0.25
C LYS A 259 23.43 -20.95 0.89
N TYR A 260 22.59 -21.43 1.82
CA TYR A 260 23.06 -22.24 2.94
C TYR A 260 23.74 -23.53 2.48
N ARG A 261 23.21 -24.20 1.43
CA ARG A 261 23.84 -25.40 0.86
C ARG A 261 25.28 -25.12 0.41
N LYS A 262 25.52 -24.03 -0.33
CA LYS A 262 26.88 -23.64 -0.75
C LYS A 262 27.79 -23.37 0.45
N GLU A 263 27.31 -22.61 1.44
CA GLU A 263 28.07 -22.35 2.68
C GLU A 263 28.41 -23.61 3.47
N TYR A 264 27.60 -24.68 3.37
CA TYR A 264 27.92 -25.99 3.96
C TYR A 264 28.86 -26.83 3.08
N GLU A 265 28.69 -26.81 1.76
CA GLU A 265 29.60 -27.49 0.81
C GLU A 265 31.04 -26.93 0.91
N GLU A 266 31.20 -25.61 1.05
CA GLU A 266 32.50 -24.97 1.31
C GLU A 266 33.12 -25.40 2.65
N LYS A 267 32.32 -25.49 3.73
CA LYS A 267 32.79 -25.96 5.05
C LYS A 267 33.22 -27.43 5.01
N ILE A 268 32.45 -28.28 4.32
CA ILE A 268 32.77 -29.71 4.13
C ILE A 268 34.05 -29.87 3.30
N LEU A 269 34.22 -29.08 2.23
CA LEU A 269 35.44 -29.09 1.41
C LEU A 269 36.67 -28.74 2.26
N LYS A 270 36.61 -27.64 3.02
CA LYS A 270 37.71 -27.24 3.91
C LYS A 270 38.02 -28.30 4.97
N ALA A 271 37.00 -28.86 5.63
CA ALA A 271 37.20 -29.92 6.62
C ALA A 271 37.88 -31.16 6.00
N LYS A 272 37.49 -31.55 4.77
CA LYS A 272 38.12 -32.64 4.02
C LYS A 272 39.58 -32.35 3.67
N GLU A 273 39.90 -31.11 3.27
CA GLU A 273 41.29 -30.71 3.06
C GLU A 273 42.13 -30.78 4.34
N ASP A 274 41.60 -30.29 5.45
CA ASP A 274 42.33 -30.22 6.73
C ASP A 274 42.55 -31.63 7.31
N ILE A 275 41.58 -32.54 7.18
CA ILE A 275 41.75 -33.98 7.45
C ILE A 275 42.82 -34.60 6.54
N ASN A 276 42.82 -34.31 5.24
CA ASN A 276 43.86 -34.81 4.33
C ASN A 276 45.26 -34.29 4.70
N LYS A 277 45.39 -33.04 5.14
CA LYS A 277 46.67 -32.47 5.63
C LYS A 277 47.15 -33.20 6.90
N GLN A 278 46.25 -33.50 7.84
CA GLN A 278 46.55 -34.28 9.04
C GLN A 278 47.00 -35.70 8.69
N LEU A 279 46.22 -36.43 7.90
CA LEU A 279 46.50 -37.81 7.48
C LEU A 279 47.82 -37.93 6.70
N LEU A 280 48.15 -36.95 5.84
CA LEU A 280 49.46 -36.88 5.18
C LEU A 280 50.63 -36.61 6.15
N SER A 281 50.39 -35.92 7.27
CA SER A 281 51.40 -35.72 8.31
C SER A 281 51.58 -36.95 9.19
N GLU A 282 50.51 -37.69 9.50
CA GLU A 282 50.55 -38.90 10.30
C GLU A 282 51.17 -40.07 9.53
N ASN A 283 50.81 -40.25 8.25
CA ASN A 283 51.47 -41.22 7.38
C ASN A 283 52.99 -40.97 7.22
N LYS A 284 53.47 -39.73 7.37
CA LYS A 284 54.91 -39.42 7.43
C LYS A 284 55.54 -39.84 8.77
N LYS A 285 54.83 -39.67 9.90
CA LYS A 285 55.28 -40.13 11.22
C LYS A 285 55.33 -41.65 11.30
N ILE A 286 54.27 -42.33 10.81
CA ILE A 286 54.18 -43.80 10.76
C ILE A 286 55.37 -44.36 9.96
N ARG A 287 55.58 -43.89 8.72
CA ARG A 287 56.75 -44.31 7.90
C ARG A 287 58.13 -44.00 8.49
N ALA A 288 58.23 -43.07 9.44
CA ALA A 288 59.47 -42.81 10.17
C ALA A 288 59.63 -43.78 11.35
N HIS A 289 58.53 -44.09 12.05
CA HIS A 289 58.47 -45.11 13.10
C HIS A 289 58.74 -46.51 12.55
N ASP A 290 58.14 -46.88 11.41
CA ASP A 290 58.32 -48.19 10.77
C ASP A 290 59.81 -48.48 10.50
N LYS A 291 60.56 -47.49 9.99
CA LYS A 291 62.01 -47.59 9.79
C LYS A 291 62.79 -47.80 11.09
N LEU A 292 62.44 -47.07 12.15
CA LEU A 292 63.06 -47.25 13.46
C LEU A 292 62.77 -48.66 14.03
N VAL A 293 61.60 -49.23 13.74
CA VAL A 293 61.28 -50.63 14.09
C VAL A 293 62.12 -51.61 13.26
N GLU A 294 62.29 -51.39 11.96
CA GLU A 294 63.19 -52.21 11.11
C GLU A 294 64.65 -52.17 11.61
N GLU A 295 65.16 -50.97 11.95
CA GLU A 295 66.49 -50.75 12.51
C GLU A 295 66.66 -51.41 13.90
N LEU A 296 65.64 -51.34 14.76
CA LEU A 296 65.64 -52.01 16.07
C LEU A 296 65.62 -53.54 15.94
N VAL A 297 64.79 -54.09 15.05
CA VAL A 297 64.73 -55.55 14.79
C VAL A 297 66.07 -56.06 14.22
N HIS A 298 66.70 -55.30 13.33
CA HIS A 298 68.04 -55.62 12.83
C HIS A 298 69.09 -55.59 13.95
N SER A 299 69.07 -54.55 14.79
CA SER A 299 69.99 -54.40 15.92
C SER A 299 69.82 -55.50 16.98
N GLN A 300 68.58 -55.88 17.28
CA GLN A 300 68.25 -56.99 18.18
C GLN A 300 68.78 -58.33 17.63
N LYS A 301 68.66 -58.57 16.31
CA LYS A 301 69.22 -59.77 15.68
C LYS A 301 70.75 -59.82 15.80
N GLN A 302 71.45 -58.71 15.55
CA GLN A 302 72.91 -58.64 15.73
C GLN A 302 73.32 -58.91 17.19
N LEU A 303 72.60 -58.33 18.15
CA LEU A 303 72.85 -58.55 19.58
C LEU A 303 72.69 -60.02 19.97
N GLU A 304 71.64 -60.71 19.47
CA GLU A 304 71.42 -62.12 19.77
C GLU A 304 72.50 -63.03 19.15
N GLN A 305 72.97 -62.70 17.94
CA GLN A 305 74.13 -63.39 17.33
C GLN A 305 75.39 -63.22 18.19
N SER A 306 75.67 -62.00 18.66
CA SER A 306 76.84 -61.73 19.52
C SER A 306 76.75 -62.44 20.88
N LYS A 307 75.56 -62.62 21.46
CA LYS A 307 75.40 -63.44 22.68
C LYS A 307 75.78 -64.90 22.44
N VAL A 308 75.35 -65.49 21.32
CA VAL A 308 75.67 -66.89 20.98
C VAL A 308 77.17 -67.06 20.75
N GLU A 309 77.82 -66.09 20.09
CA GLU A 309 79.28 -66.04 19.95
C GLU A 309 79.99 -65.94 21.31
N GLN A 310 79.51 -65.09 22.22
CA GLN A 310 80.03 -64.98 23.59
C GLN A 310 79.85 -66.27 24.39
N GLU A 311 78.73 -66.96 24.27
CA GLU A 311 78.49 -68.24 24.96
C GLU A 311 79.45 -69.33 24.47
N ILE A 312 79.67 -69.42 23.15
CA ILE A 312 80.67 -70.33 22.56
C ILE A 312 82.08 -70.01 23.07
N ILE A 313 82.47 -68.73 23.09
CA ILE A 313 83.78 -68.29 23.60
C ILE A 313 83.94 -68.62 25.10
N LEU A 314 82.89 -68.40 25.91
CA LEU A 314 82.90 -68.75 27.34
C LEU A 314 82.99 -70.27 27.56
N GLU A 315 82.40 -71.08 26.70
CA GLU A 315 82.53 -72.54 26.76
C GLU A 315 83.95 -73.01 26.36
N GLN A 316 84.56 -72.38 25.36
CA GLN A 316 85.96 -72.63 24.96
C GLN A 316 86.94 -72.23 26.09
N ILE A 317 86.76 -71.06 26.70
CA ILE A 317 87.56 -70.60 27.84
C ILE A 317 87.46 -71.58 29.01
N LYS A 318 86.25 -72.06 29.34
CA LYS A 318 86.07 -73.10 30.38
C LYS A 318 86.80 -74.40 30.03
N LYS A 319 86.73 -74.86 28.77
CA LYS A 319 87.42 -76.07 28.31
C LYS A 319 88.93 -75.96 28.50
N GLU A 320 89.56 -74.88 28.01
CA GLU A 320 90.99 -74.64 28.18
C GLU A 320 91.39 -74.41 29.65
N GLN A 321 90.56 -73.74 30.48
CA GLN A 321 90.78 -73.67 31.93
C GLN A 321 90.81 -75.05 32.58
N THR A 322 89.86 -75.95 32.25
CA THR A 322 89.86 -77.32 32.81
C THR A 322 90.99 -78.20 32.26
N ARG A 323 91.59 -77.85 31.12
CA ARG A 323 92.78 -78.50 30.58
C ARG A 323 94.02 -78.02 31.32
N LEU A 324 94.26 -76.71 31.39
CA LEU A 324 95.38 -76.11 32.12
C LEU A 324 95.43 -76.57 33.59
N LEU A 325 94.27 -76.73 34.24
CA LEU A 325 94.20 -77.29 35.60
C LEU A 325 94.63 -78.76 35.70
N ARG A 326 94.44 -79.58 34.66
CA ARG A 326 94.98 -80.95 34.61
C ARG A 326 96.47 -80.92 34.31
N ASP A 327 96.88 -80.17 33.28
CA ASP A 327 98.28 -80.05 32.86
C ASP A 327 99.16 -79.56 34.04
N MET A 328 98.67 -78.59 34.84
CA MET A 328 99.31 -78.18 36.11
C MET A 328 99.27 -79.27 37.19
N SER A 329 98.17 -80.01 37.34
CA SER A 329 98.06 -81.09 38.33
C SER A 329 99.02 -82.25 38.04
N ASP A 330 99.20 -82.59 36.76
CA ASP A 330 100.10 -83.65 36.31
C ASP A 330 101.57 -83.20 36.32
N GLN A 331 101.86 -81.92 36.01
CA GLN A 331 103.17 -81.32 36.28
C GLN A 331 103.52 -81.32 37.77
N GLN A 332 102.57 -81.01 38.66
CA GLN A 332 102.79 -81.05 40.11
C GLN A 332 103.12 -82.47 40.60
N LYS A 333 102.37 -83.50 40.13
CA LYS A 333 102.68 -84.90 40.43
C LYS A 333 104.08 -85.28 39.97
N SER A 334 104.41 -85.01 38.71
CA SER A 334 105.73 -85.33 38.14
C SER A 334 106.88 -84.61 38.86
N LEU A 335 106.66 -83.38 39.33
CA LEU A 335 107.60 -82.65 40.18
C LEU A 335 107.77 -83.30 41.56
N ASP A 336 106.70 -83.76 42.19
CA ASP A 336 106.76 -84.40 43.52
C ASP A 336 107.30 -85.84 43.44
N GLU A 337 107.03 -86.56 42.36
CA GLU A 337 107.70 -87.82 42.00
C GLU A 337 109.21 -87.60 41.80
N SER A 338 109.60 -86.58 41.03
CA SER A 338 111.01 -86.23 40.80
C SER A 338 111.75 -85.85 42.09
N LYS A 339 111.09 -85.15 43.03
CA LYS A 339 111.64 -84.91 44.38
C LYS A 339 111.81 -86.22 45.15
N ALA A 340 110.79 -87.07 45.15
CA ALA A 340 110.85 -88.36 45.86
C ALA A 340 111.90 -89.33 45.28
N GLU A 341 112.27 -89.20 44.00
CA GLU A 341 113.43 -89.90 43.43
C GLU A 341 114.77 -89.24 43.80
N PHE A 342 114.85 -87.90 43.76
CA PHE A 342 116.03 -87.16 44.21
C PHE A 342 116.37 -87.45 45.68
N ASP A 343 115.37 -87.39 46.57
CA ASP A 343 115.52 -87.69 47.99
C ASP A 343 115.96 -89.16 48.21
N LYS A 344 115.47 -90.11 47.40
CA LYS A 344 115.99 -91.49 47.41
C LYS A 344 117.47 -91.55 47.06
N THR A 345 117.93 -90.84 46.02
CA THR A 345 119.34 -90.81 45.63
C THR A 345 120.27 -90.10 46.63
N LEU A 346 119.71 -89.25 47.50
CA LEU A 346 120.40 -88.71 48.68
C LEU A 346 120.38 -89.65 49.89
N SER A 347 119.37 -90.52 49.99
CA SER A 347 119.28 -91.55 51.03
C SER A 347 120.06 -92.84 50.75
N ASP A 348 120.77 -92.91 49.61
CA ASP A 348 121.54 -94.07 49.17
C ASP A 348 123.03 -93.87 49.56
N PRO A 349 123.48 -94.35 50.74
CA PRO A 349 124.88 -94.18 51.14
C PRO A 349 125.79 -94.97 50.21
N LYS A 350 126.62 -94.26 49.45
CA LYS A 350 127.79 -94.87 48.84
C LYS A 350 128.65 -95.48 49.94
N LYS A 351 128.90 -96.78 49.81
CA LYS A 351 129.86 -97.60 50.56
C LYS A 351 131.06 -96.81 51.07
N ASP A 352 131.34 -96.97 52.35
CA ASP A 352 132.47 -97.82 52.78
C ASP A 352 131.94 -98.90 53.73
#